data_AF-A0A7Z9XUI4-F1
#
_entry.id   AF-A0A7Z9XUI4-F1
#
_cell.length_a   1.000
_cell.length_b   1.000
_cell.length_c   1.000
_cell.angle_alpha   90.00
_cell.angle_beta   90.00
_cell.angle_gamma   90.00
#
_symmetry.space_group_name_H-M   'P 1'
#
loop_
_entity.id
_entity.type
_entity.pdbx_description
1 polymer ?
#
loop_
_entity_poly.entity_id
_entity_poly.type
_entity_poly.pdbx_seq_one_letter_code
_entity_poly.pdbx_strand_id
1 'polypeptide(L)'
;GSPEGELAIAQAVVYMASAAKSNAVYTAFKAAMRDARETGSLEVPIHLRNAPTKLMKELGYGKAYRYAHDEPEAYAAGEQYLPEELQRVCYYEPVDRGLEIRIAEKLAHLRELDEAAVDDSVE
;
A
#
# COMPACT_ATOMS: atom_id res chain seq x y z
N GLY A 1 9.58 0.21 37.41
CA GLY A 1 10.74 0.98 37.90
C GLY A 1 11.94 0.08 37.85
N SER A 2 13.06 0.46 38.44
CA SER A 2 14.15 -0.51 38.67
C SER A 2 13.71 -1.50 39.75
N PRO A 3 14.00 -2.81 39.62
CA PRO A 3 14.84 -3.44 38.57
C PRO A 3 14.10 -3.92 37.31
N GLU A 4 12.77 -4.04 37.31
CA GLU A 4 12.04 -4.71 36.22
C GLU A 4 12.10 -3.96 34.88
N GLY A 5 12.15 -2.62 34.93
CA GLY A 5 12.27 -1.80 33.73
C GLY A 5 13.60 -2.01 32.99
N GLU A 6 14.68 -2.23 33.72
CA GLU A 6 16.00 -2.50 33.14
C GLU A 6 16.01 -3.88 32.48
N LEU A 7 15.38 -4.88 33.10
CA LEU A 7 15.24 -6.22 32.53
C LEU A 7 14.41 -6.20 31.24
N ALA A 8 13.32 -5.44 31.21
CA ALA A 8 12.50 -5.30 30.01
C ALA A 8 13.27 -4.65 28.85
N ILE A 9 14.08 -3.62 29.14
CA ILE A 9 14.94 -2.97 28.13
C ILE A 9 16.00 -3.95 27.63
N ALA A 10 16.67 -4.67 28.54
CA ALA A 10 17.68 -5.66 28.16
C ALA A 10 17.09 -6.74 27.23
N GLN A 11 15.89 -7.23 27.54
CA GLN A 11 15.16 -8.18 26.69
C GLN A 11 14.87 -7.58 25.30
N ALA A 12 14.37 -6.34 25.24
CA ALA A 12 14.06 -5.67 23.98
C ALA A 12 15.32 -5.44 23.13
N VAL A 13 16.44 -5.06 23.74
CA VAL A 13 17.72 -4.85 23.04
C VAL A 13 18.21 -6.15 22.40
N VAL A 14 18.22 -7.26 23.16
CA VAL A 14 18.63 -8.57 22.62
C VAL A 14 17.69 -9.03 21.50
N TYR A 15 16.38 -8.86 21.68
CA TYR A 15 15.40 -9.17 20.64
C TYR A 15 15.66 -8.38 19.35
N MET A 16 15.82 -7.05 19.47
CA MET A 16 16.08 -6.18 18.33
C MET A 16 17.44 -6.48 17.68
N ALA A 17 18.47 -6.82 18.45
CA ALA A 17 19.77 -7.23 17.94
C ALA A 17 19.68 -8.50 17.08
N SER A 18 18.91 -9.49 17.52
CA SER A 18 18.72 -10.78 16.83
C SER A 18 17.66 -10.77 15.72
N ALA A 19 16.77 -9.77 15.67
CA ALA A 19 15.71 -9.69 14.67
C ALA A 19 16.25 -9.48 13.24
N ALA A 20 15.47 -9.93 12.24
CA ALA A 20 15.73 -9.60 10.83
C ALA A 20 15.66 -8.07 10.64
N LYS A 21 16.67 -7.50 9.97
CA LYS A 21 16.75 -6.05 9.76
C LYS A 21 16.19 -5.69 8.39
N SER A 22 15.29 -4.72 8.34
CA SER A 22 14.82 -4.08 7.11
C SER A 22 14.60 -2.60 7.37
N ASN A 23 15.07 -1.76 6.45
CA ASN A 23 14.73 -0.34 6.39
C ASN A 23 13.80 -0.02 5.21
N ALA A 24 13.23 -1.04 4.54
CA ALA A 24 12.41 -0.88 3.34
C ALA A 24 11.19 0.03 3.57
N VAL A 25 10.48 -0.15 4.69
CA VAL A 25 9.36 0.73 5.08
C VAL A 25 9.83 2.17 5.30
N TYR A 26 11.01 2.37 5.89
CA TYR A 26 11.57 3.69 6.17
C TYR A 26 11.96 4.43 4.89
N THR A 27 12.57 3.74 3.93
CA THR A 27 12.90 4.32 2.62
C THR A 27 11.65 4.58 1.78
N ALA A 28 10.69 3.67 1.79
CA ALA A 28 9.38 3.84 1.13
C ALA A 28 8.65 5.09 1.63
N PHE A 29 8.56 5.25 2.96
CA PHE A 29 7.92 6.40 3.57
C PHE A 29 8.63 7.71 3.22
N LYS A 30 9.97 7.73 3.20
CA LYS A 30 10.73 8.91 2.77
C LYS A 30 10.44 9.31 1.33
N ALA A 31 10.39 8.33 0.43
CA ALA A 31 10.09 8.57 -0.98
C ALA A 31 8.66 9.12 -1.15
N ALA A 32 7.66 8.47 -0.53
CA ALA A 32 6.27 8.94 -0.58
C ALA A 32 6.10 10.36 0.01
N MET A 33 6.78 10.66 1.12
CA MET A 33 6.74 12.00 1.72
C MET A 33 7.44 13.06 0.87
N ARG A 34 8.48 12.70 0.14
CA ARG A 34 9.14 13.60 -0.81
C ARG A 34 8.19 13.91 -1.95
N ASP A 35 7.64 12.88 -2.58
CA ASP A 35 6.78 13.05 -3.75
C ASP A 35 5.52 13.85 -3.37
N ALA A 36 4.91 13.59 -2.20
CA ALA A 36 3.80 14.39 -1.69
C ALA A 36 4.14 15.89 -1.47
N ARG A 37 5.40 16.23 -1.18
CA ARG A 37 5.86 17.62 -1.06
C ARG A 37 6.13 18.26 -2.43
N GLU A 38 6.62 17.47 -3.38
CA GLU A 38 7.03 17.95 -4.70
C GLU A 38 5.86 18.05 -5.68
N THR A 39 4.91 17.12 -5.65
CA THR A 39 3.75 17.10 -6.56
C THR A 39 2.58 17.95 -6.07
N GLY A 40 2.64 18.46 -4.84
CA GLY A 40 1.61 19.34 -4.28
C GLY A 40 0.27 18.62 -4.10
N SER A 41 -0.81 19.24 -4.58
CA SER A 41 -2.19 18.79 -4.36
C SER A 41 -2.78 18.10 -5.60
N LEU A 42 -2.14 17.02 -6.06
CA LEU A 42 -2.73 16.17 -7.09
C LEU A 42 -4.14 15.73 -6.66
N GLU A 43 -5.06 15.71 -7.61
CA GLU A 43 -6.44 15.36 -7.30
C GLU A 43 -6.57 13.88 -6.93
N VAL A 44 -7.43 13.58 -5.96
CA VAL A 44 -7.81 12.21 -5.64
C VAL A 44 -8.56 11.61 -6.84
N PRO A 45 -8.22 10.39 -7.31
CA PRO A 45 -8.97 9.72 -8.36
C PRO A 45 -10.48 9.66 -8.05
N ILE A 46 -11.32 9.88 -9.06
CA ILE A 46 -12.77 10.08 -8.86
C ILE A 46 -13.42 8.87 -8.17
N HIS A 47 -13.00 7.65 -8.51
CA HIS A 47 -13.51 6.42 -7.91
C HIS A 47 -13.11 6.25 -6.44
N LEU A 48 -12.12 6.99 -5.95
CA LEU A 48 -11.72 6.99 -4.53
C LEU A 48 -12.29 8.17 -3.73
N ARG A 49 -12.93 9.15 -4.38
CA ARG A 49 -13.53 10.29 -3.68
C ARG A 49 -14.75 9.84 -2.90
N ASN A 50 -14.89 10.37 -1.69
CA ASN A 50 -16.12 10.21 -0.93
C ASN A 50 -17.28 10.90 -1.67
N ALA A 51 -18.43 10.24 -1.75
CA ALA A 51 -19.66 10.78 -2.33
C ALA A 51 -20.77 10.91 -1.27
N PRO A 52 -20.60 11.80 -0.27
CA PRO A 52 -21.53 11.89 0.86
C PRO A 52 -22.87 12.52 0.49
N THR A 53 -22.96 13.28 -0.60
CA THR A 53 -24.19 13.98 -0.99
C THR A 53 -24.94 13.26 -2.13
N LYS A 54 -26.27 13.45 -2.17
CA LYS A 54 -27.12 12.88 -3.22
C LYS A 54 -26.73 13.38 -4.63
N LEU A 55 -26.35 14.65 -4.73
CA LEU A 55 -25.85 15.27 -5.96
C LEU A 55 -24.54 14.62 -6.43
N MET A 56 -23.60 14.32 -5.52
CA MET A 56 -22.35 13.63 -5.86
C MET A 56 -22.60 12.21 -6.40
N LYS A 57 -23.54 11.47 -5.80
CA LYS A 57 -23.93 10.13 -6.30
C LYS A 57 -24.61 10.20 -7.68
N GLU A 58 -25.44 11.21 -7.91
CA GLU A 58 -26.12 11.46 -9.19
C GLU A 58 -25.11 11.87 -10.29
N LEU A 59 -24.06 12.62 -9.93
CA LEU A 59 -22.94 12.98 -10.80
C LEU A 59 -21.94 11.82 -11.05
N GLY A 60 -22.20 10.62 -10.51
CA GLY A 60 -21.38 9.43 -10.75
C GLY A 60 -20.20 9.24 -9.80
N TYR A 61 -20.04 10.10 -8.79
CA TYR A 61 -19.00 9.91 -7.78
C TYR A 61 -19.28 8.65 -6.96
N GLY A 62 -18.31 7.74 -6.90
CA GLY A 62 -18.40 6.46 -6.17
C GLY A 62 -19.06 5.30 -6.93
N LYS A 63 -19.60 5.49 -8.15
CA LYS A 63 -20.15 4.37 -8.95
C LYS A 63 -19.06 3.49 -9.58
N ALA A 64 -17.88 4.04 -9.80
CA ALA A 64 -16.71 3.32 -10.28
C ALA A 64 -15.86 2.74 -9.14
N TYR A 65 -16.23 2.95 -7.87
CA TYR A 65 -15.49 2.39 -6.75
C TYR A 65 -15.68 0.87 -6.72
N ARG A 66 -14.57 0.15 -6.81
CA ARG A 66 -14.52 -1.29 -6.66
C ARG A 66 -14.31 -1.68 -5.20
N TYR A 67 -15.32 -2.32 -4.62
CA TYR A 67 -15.24 -2.80 -3.25
C TYR A 67 -14.53 -4.14 -3.21
N ALA A 68 -13.24 -4.12 -2.90
CA ALA A 68 -12.36 -5.29 -3.00
C ALA A 68 -12.89 -6.55 -2.29
N HIS A 69 -13.62 -6.42 -1.17
CA HIS A 69 -14.16 -7.58 -0.44
C HIS A 69 -15.22 -8.38 -1.21
N ASP A 70 -15.88 -7.77 -2.19
CA ASP A 70 -16.85 -8.45 -3.05
C ASP A 70 -16.19 -9.07 -4.31
N GLU A 71 -14.88 -8.88 -4.47
CA GLU A 71 -14.10 -9.36 -5.61
C GLU A 71 -13.31 -10.64 -5.29
N PRO A 72 -12.92 -11.43 -6.32
CA PRO A 72 -12.04 -12.58 -6.13
C PRO A 72 -10.80 -12.23 -5.30
N GLU A 73 -10.43 -13.15 -4.40
CA GLU A 73 -9.29 -13.00 -3.47
C GLU A 73 -9.36 -11.77 -2.55
N ALA A 74 -10.53 -11.12 -2.46
CA ALA A 74 -10.72 -9.85 -1.79
C ALA A 74 -9.77 -8.74 -2.32
N TYR A 75 -9.49 -8.74 -3.63
CA TYR A 75 -8.59 -7.81 -4.31
C TYR A 75 -9.17 -7.31 -5.63
N ALA A 76 -9.22 -5.99 -5.80
CA ALA A 76 -9.71 -5.36 -7.03
C ALA A 76 -8.58 -5.29 -8.07
N ALA A 77 -8.29 -6.40 -8.73
CA ALA A 77 -7.21 -6.52 -9.70
C ALA A 77 -7.33 -5.48 -10.83
N GLY A 78 -6.24 -4.78 -11.15
CA GLY A 78 -6.17 -3.71 -12.16
C GLY A 78 -6.67 -2.35 -11.67
N GLU A 79 -7.08 -2.22 -10.40
CA GLU A 79 -7.53 -0.95 -9.82
C GLU A 79 -6.36 0.03 -9.60
N GLN A 80 -6.60 1.31 -9.85
CA GLN A 80 -5.58 2.36 -9.74
C GLN A 80 -5.81 3.22 -8.50
N TYR A 81 -4.90 3.10 -7.53
CA TYR A 81 -5.04 3.82 -6.25
C TYR A 81 -4.31 5.16 -6.16
N LEU A 82 -3.30 5.36 -7.02
CA LEU A 82 -2.54 6.62 -7.10
C LEU A 82 -3.11 7.52 -8.21
N PRO A 83 -2.94 8.85 -8.11
CA PRO A 83 -3.21 9.78 -9.22
C PRO A 83 -2.46 9.37 -10.49
N GLU A 84 -2.97 9.76 -11.65
CA GLU A 84 -2.43 9.40 -12.98
C GLU A 84 -0.93 9.70 -13.09
N GLU A 85 -0.51 10.84 -12.55
CA GLU A 85 0.87 11.30 -12.55
C GLU A 85 1.82 10.42 -11.71
N LEU A 86 1.27 9.59 -10.81
CA LEU A 86 2.02 8.72 -9.90
C LEU A 86 1.76 7.22 -10.12
N GLN A 87 0.99 6.83 -11.14
CA GLN A 87 0.55 5.43 -11.33
C GLN A 87 1.67 4.41 -11.44
N ARG A 88 2.87 4.82 -11.88
CA ARG A 88 4.03 3.92 -12.05
C ARG A 88 4.96 3.88 -10.85
N VAL A 89 4.62 4.57 -9.76
CA VAL A 89 5.51 4.68 -8.60
C VAL A 89 5.32 3.49 -7.67
N CYS A 90 6.40 2.76 -7.43
CA CYS A 90 6.48 1.75 -6.38
C CYS A 90 7.41 2.25 -5.27
N TYR A 91 6.86 2.49 -4.08
CA TYR A 91 7.65 2.97 -2.95
C TYR A 91 8.25 1.85 -2.10
N TYR A 92 7.49 0.77 -1.90
CA TYR A 92 7.84 -0.30 -0.98
C TYR A 92 8.39 -1.51 -1.72
N GLU A 93 9.68 -1.75 -1.53
CA GLU A 93 10.42 -2.89 -2.05
C GLU A 93 10.86 -3.75 -0.86
N PRO A 94 10.11 -4.82 -0.52
CA PRO A 94 10.48 -5.72 0.58
C PRO A 94 11.83 -6.40 0.32
N VAL A 95 12.57 -6.71 1.38
CA VAL A 95 13.84 -7.44 1.28
C VAL A 95 13.68 -8.92 1.64
N ASP A 96 14.62 -9.75 1.20
CA ASP A 96 14.61 -11.20 1.43
C ASP A 96 15.05 -11.59 2.86
N ARG A 97 14.34 -11.07 3.86
CA ARG A 97 14.66 -11.23 5.30
C ARG A 97 13.40 -11.29 6.14
N GLY A 98 13.32 -12.28 7.04
CA GLY A 98 12.21 -12.39 8.00
C GLY A 98 10.85 -12.52 7.31
N LEU A 99 9.85 -11.79 7.78
CA LEU A 99 8.49 -11.85 7.22
C LEU A 99 8.35 -11.15 5.87
N GLU A 100 9.29 -10.30 5.49
CA GLU A 100 9.23 -9.60 4.20
C GLU A 100 9.34 -10.54 3.00
N ILE A 101 9.85 -11.76 3.20
CA ILE A 101 9.84 -12.84 2.19
C ILE A 101 8.40 -13.17 1.77
N ARG A 102 7.52 -13.42 2.74
CA ARG A 102 6.10 -13.72 2.49
C ARG A 102 5.34 -12.51 1.96
N ILE A 103 5.74 -11.31 2.37
CA ILE A 103 5.17 -10.06 1.86
C ILE A 103 5.56 -9.89 0.38
N ALA A 104 6.81 -10.16 0.01
CA ALA A 104 7.29 -10.10 -1.36
C ALA A 104 6.53 -11.10 -2.26
N GLU A 105 6.37 -12.34 -1.80
CA GLU A 105 5.56 -13.36 -2.50
C GLU A 105 4.12 -12.87 -2.73
N LYS A 106 3.47 -12.32 -1.70
CA LYS A 106 2.12 -11.77 -1.83
C LYS A 106 2.07 -10.61 -2.82
N LEU A 107 3.02 -9.67 -2.74
CA LEU A 107 3.05 -8.52 -3.65
C LEU A 107 3.32 -8.93 -5.10
N ALA A 108 4.10 -9.99 -5.33
CA ALA A 108 4.30 -10.54 -6.67
C ALA A 108 2.98 -11.13 -7.21
N HIS A 109 2.28 -11.95 -6.43
CA HIS A 109 0.96 -12.49 -6.81
C HIS A 109 -0.05 -11.40 -7.14
N LEU A 110 -0.13 -10.33 -6.34
CA LEU A 110 -1.03 -9.21 -6.63
C LEU A 110 -0.70 -8.50 -7.95
N ARG A 111 0.59 -8.37 -8.30
CA ARG A 111 1.02 -7.80 -9.59
C ARG A 111 0.63 -8.69 -10.76
N GLU A 112 0.75 -10.01 -10.61
CA GLU A 112 0.30 -10.97 -11.63
C GLU A 112 -1.21 -10.86 -11.88
N LEU A 113 -2.01 -10.69 -10.81
CA LEU A 113 -3.45 -10.42 -10.93
C LEU A 113 -3.73 -9.10 -11.65
N ASP A 114 -2.98 -8.05 -11.33
CA ASP A 114 -3.12 -6.73 -11.97
C ASP A 114 -2.78 -6.79 -13.47
N GLU A 115 -1.70 -7.50 -13.84
CA GLU A 115 -1.29 -7.70 -15.24
C GLU A 115 -2.35 -8.48 -16.03
N ALA A 116 -2.86 -9.58 -15.47
CA ALA A 116 -3.92 -10.39 -16.11
C ALA A 116 -5.22 -9.58 -16.31
N ALA A 117 -5.58 -8.72 -15.36
CA ALA A 117 -6.77 -7.87 -15.47
C ALA A 117 -6.65 -6.79 -16.57
N VAL A 118 -5.42 -6.34 -16.88
CA VAL A 118 -5.17 -5.41 -17.99
C VAL A 118 -5.33 -6.13 -19.34
N ASP A 119 -4.80 -7.35 -19.48
CA ASP A 119 -4.90 -8.11 -20.73
C ASP A 119 -6.35 -8.46 -21.10
N ASP A 120 -7.19 -8.84 -20.12
CA ASP A 120 -8.63 -9.10 -20.32
C ASP A 120 -9.43 -7.85 -20.75
N SER A 121 -8.89 -6.64 -20.56
CA SER A 121 -9.56 -5.38 -20.93
C SER A 121 -9.25 -4.90 -22.35
N VAL A 122 -8.33 -5.58 -23.05
CA VAL A 122 -7.86 -5.23 -24.40
C VAL A 122 -8.46 -6.14 -25.49
N GLU A 123 -9.14 -7.23 -25.12
CA GLU A 123 -10.00 -8.05 -26.01
C GLU A 123 -11.46 -7.55 -26.09
#